data_AF-A0ABD5VJH9-F1
#
_entry.id   AF-A0ABD5VJH9-F1
#
_cell.length_a   1.000
_cell.length_b   1.000
_cell.length_c   1.000
_cell.angle_alpha   90.00
_cell.angle_beta   90.00
_cell.angle_gamma   90.00
#
_symmetry.space_group_name_H-M   'P 1'
#
loop_
_entity.id
_entity.type
_entity.pdbx_description
1 polymer ?
#
loop_
_entity_poly.entity_id
_entity_poly.type
_entity_poly.pdbx_seq_one_letter_code
_entity_poly.pdbx_strand_id
1 'polypeptide(L)'
;MDLFSQELSPSTGYVATLLNGCLFAPSLLTFWLVNGLLDFSTALTIGAVATPAGLQLRLLAYLLLVPVFFALRVAIHLLHPTHRRQILAGTCPNARYLSLDWFSMGILATGLPLALQDFGPWIGMNAVFIAGVFLAPRAMRPRRGRVVKLTAIAGGIVLFLYAKYGALVPLLPAPGLVVGPIATLQLTDPTTTWLLAVVNSLVVGPVIVGAVGVVMNHVLTRPELTDLPFVAHAMPRRDPDAVVVASAALGTAFYLLVVAAATGQLALLP
;
A
#
# COMPACT_ATOMS: atom_id res chain seq x y z
N MET A 1 -21.30 13.25 -41.01
CA MET A 1 -21.32 12.47 -39.75
C MET A 1 -20.16 12.97 -38.91
N ASP A 2 -20.46 13.58 -37.77
CA ASP A 2 -19.48 14.31 -36.96
C ASP A 2 -18.43 13.37 -36.35
N LEU A 3 -17.16 13.62 -36.64
CA LEU A 3 -16.02 12.94 -36.01
C LEU A 3 -16.17 12.88 -34.48
N PHE A 4 -16.68 13.96 -33.86
CA PHE A 4 -16.93 14.03 -32.43
C PHE A 4 -17.90 12.96 -31.89
N SER A 5 -18.88 12.53 -32.69
CA SER A 5 -19.88 11.53 -32.30
C SER A 5 -19.37 10.10 -32.38
N GLN A 6 -18.39 9.83 -33.26
CA GLN A 6 -17.66 8.55 -33.29
C GLN A 6 -16.64 8.47 -32.13
N GLU A 7 -15.97 9.57 -31.80
CA GLU A 7 -14.95 9.62 -30.75
C GLU A 7 -15.53 9.44 -29.33
N LEU A 8 -16.73 9.97 -29.07
CA LEU A 8 -17.42 9.90 -27.78
C LEU A 8 -18.47 8.78 -27.68
N SER A 9 -18.58 7.93 -28.70
CA SER A 9 -19.57 6.83 -28.72
C SER A 9 -19.37 5.90 -27.51
N PRO A 10 -20.41 5.66 -26.69
CA PRO A 10 -20.32 4.80 -25.52
C PRO A 10 -20.15 3.31 -25.87
N SER A 11 -20.36 2.91 -27.13
CA SER A 11 -20.21 1.52 -27.59
C SER A 11 -18.98 1.27 -28.47
N THR A 12 -18.44 2.30 -29.14
CA THR A 12 -17.36 2.15 -30.14
C THR A 12 -16.30 3.25 -30.12
N GLY A 13 -16.45 4.28 -29.27
CA GLY A 13 -15.56 5.44 -29.24
C GLY A 13 -14.35 5.30 -28.32
N TYR A 14 -13.49 6.33 -28.29
CA TYR A 14 -12.34 6.41 -27.39
C TYR A 14 -12.75 6.29 -25.92
N VAL A 15 -13.95 6.78 -25.57
CA VAL A 15 -14.54 6.66 -24.23
C VAL A 15 -14.86 5.20 -23.89
N ALA A 16 -15.45 4.44 -24.81
CA ALA A 16 -15.70 3.01 -24.62
C ALA A 16 -14.38 2.23 -24.52
N THR A 17 -13.37 2.62 -25.28
CA THR A 17 -12.04 1.97 -25.24
C THR A 17 -11.28 2.33 -23.95
N LEU A 18 -11.46 3.53 -23.40
CA LEU A 18 -10.90 3.96 -22.10
C LEU A 18 -11.62 3.32 -20.90
N LEU A 19 -12.95 3.23 -20.95
CA LEU A 19 -13.79 2.72 -19.87
C LEU A 19 -13.89 1.18 -19.86
N ASN A 20 -13.94 0.54 -21.03
CA ASN A 20 -14.04 -0.91 -21.16
C ASN A 20 -12.72 -1.60 -21.55
N GLY A 21 -11.71 -0.87 -22.05
CA GLY A 21 -10.45 -1.44 -22.54
C GLY A 21 -9.24 -1.02 -21.71
N CYS A 22 -8.50 -2.00 -21.20
CA CYS A 22 -7.10 -1.93 -20.70
C CYS A 22 -6.73 -0.96 -19.55
N LEU A 23 -7.43 0.17 -19.37
CA LEU A 23 -7.13 1.22 -18.41
C LEU A 23 -8.04 1.14 -17.17
N PHE A 24 -9.30 0.72 -17.32
CA PHE A 24 -10.32 0.82 -16.27
C PHE A 24 -10.66 -0.52 -15.58
N ALA A 25 -11.12 -1.52 -16.33
CA ALA A 25 -11.94 -2.61 -15.76
C ALA A 25 -11.20 -3.57 -14.80
N PRO A 26 -9.99 -4.10 -15.09
CA PRO A 26 -9.32 -5.01 -14.17
C PRO A 26 -8.82 -4.31 -12.90
N SER A 27 -8.28 -3.10 -13.04
CA SER A 27 -7.73 -2.31 -11.94
C SER A 27 -8.79 -1.82 -10.95
N LEU A 28 -10.00 -1.49 -11.41
CA LEU A 28 -11.09 -1.05 -10.53
C LEU A 28 -11.58 -2.16 -9.59
N LEU A 29 -11.74 -3.38 -10.11
CA LEU A 29 -12.27 -4.50 -9.35
C LEU A 29 -11.25 -5.02 -8.33
N THR A 30 -9.97 -5.12 -8.73
CA THR A 30 -8.87 -5.42 -7.81
C THR A 30 -8.70 -4.31 -6.78
N PHE A 31 -8.81 -3.04 -7.17
CA PHE A 31 -8.67 -1.93 -6.24
C PHE A 31 -9.74 -1.93 -5.15
N TRP A 32 -11.02 -1.93 -5.50
CA TRP A 32 -12.08 -1.83 -4.48
C TRP A 32 -12.08 -3.01 -3.49
N LEU A 33 -11.79 -4.22 -3.98
CA LEU A 33 -11.81 -5.43 -3.16
C LEU A 33 -10.51 -5.65 -2.37
N VAL A 34 -9.35 -5.46 -3.00
CA VAL A 34 -8.04 -5.73 -2.41
C VAL A 34 -7.52 -4.47 -1.73
N ASN A 35 -7.27 -3.38 -2.45
CA ASN A 35 -6.64 -2.19 -1.87
C ASN A 35 -7.62 -1.26 -1.15
N GLY A 36 -8.92 -1.31 -1.42
CA GLY A 36 -9.92 -0.48 -0.75
C GLY A 36 -10.28 -1.07 0.59
N LEU A 37 -10.76 -2.31 0.59
CA LEU A 37 -11.20 -2.99 1.80
C LEU A 37 -10.03 -3.52 2.65
N LEU A 38 -9.00 -4.12 2.05
CA LEU A 38 -7.89 -4.68 2.84
C LEU A 38 -6.93 -3.58 3.31
N ASP A 39 -6.59 -2.56 2.52
CA ASP A 39 -5.72 -1.49 3.02
C ASP A 39 -6.42 -0.68 4.11
N PHE A 40 -7.72 -0.40 3.97
CA PHE A 40 -8.47 0.35 4.98
C PHE A 40 -8.68 -0.46 6.26
N SER A 41 -9.03 -1.75 6.15
CA SER A 41 -9.11 -2.63 7.33
C SER A 41 -7.74 -2.84 7.97
N THR A 42 -6.69 -2.99 7.18
CA THR A 42 -5.31 -3.06 7.69
C THR A 42 -4.94 -1.76 8.40
N ALA A 43 -5.23 -0.59 7.83
CA ALA A 43 -4.96 0.70 8.45
C ALA A 43 -5.65 0.84 9.83
N LEU A 44 -6.88 0.34 9.96
CA LEU A 44 -7.59 0.28 11.23
C LEU A 44 -6.96 -0.73 12.19
N THR A 45 -6.69 -1.96 11.73
CA THR A 45 -6.11 -3.05 12.53
C THR A 45 -4.65 -2.81 12.95
N ILE A 46 -3.91 -1.96 12.25
CA ILE A 46 -2.56 -1.57 12.68
C ILE A 46 -2.56 -0.29 13.51
N GLY A 47 -3.71 0.38 13.67
CA GLY A 47 -3.80 1.64 14.42
C GLY A 47 -3.23 2.85 13.70
N ALA A 48 -3.21 2.83 12.36
CA ALA A 48 -2.69 3.94 11.57
C ALA A 48 -3.62 5.18 11.58
N VAL A 49 -4.82 5.08 12.18
CA VAL A 49 -5.80 6.17 12.31
C VAL A 49 -6.15 6.37 13.78
N ALA A 50 -5.84 7.56 14.31
CA ALA A 50 -6.06 7.87 15.73
C ALA A 50 -7.40 8.57 16.01
N THR A 51 -8.01 9.22 15.01
CA THR A 51 -9.21 10.06 15.21
C THR A 51 -10.27 9.84 14.12
N PRO A 52 -11.57 10.09 14.43
CA PRO A 52 -12.64 10.03 13.43
C PRO A 52 -12.42 10.99 12.24
N ALA A 53 -11.87 12.17 12.51
CA ALA A 53 -11.53 13.13 11.45
C ALA A 53 -10.42 12.60 10.52
N GLY A 54 -9.38 11.97 11.08
CA GLY A 54 -8.34 11.30 10.30
C GLY A 54 -8.89 10.15 9.45
N LEU A 55 -9.90 9.43 9.97
CA LEU A 55 -10.60 8.37 9.24
C LEU A 55 -11.37 8.93 8.04
N GLN A 56 -12.11 10.03 8.23
CA GLN A 56 -12.86 10.70 7.17
C GLN A 56 -11.95 11.20 6.06
N LEU A 57 -10.81 11.81 6.40
CA LEU A 57 -9.83 12.28 5.42
C LEU A 57 -9.24 11.14 4.59
N ARG A 58 -8.96 9.99 5.20
CA ARG A 58 -8.51 8.81 4.46
C ARG A 58 -9.59 8.26 3.56
N LEU A 59 -10.83 8.13 4.06
CA LEU A 59 -11.94 7.66 3.24
C LEU A 59 -12.15 8.56 2.01
N LEU A 60 -12.07 9.88 2.20
CA LEU A 60 -12.12 10.85 1.11
C LEU A 60 -10.96 10.64 0.13
N ALA A 61 -9.74 10.48 0.62
CA ALA A 61 -8.58 10.22 -0.23
C ALA A 61 -8.72 8.92 -1.03
N TYR A 62 -9.21 7.83 -0.42
CA TYR A 62 -9.47 6.55 -1.11
C TYR A 62 -10.58 6.67 -2.16
N LEU A 63 -11.63 7.44 -1.88
CA LEU A 63 -12.70 7.72 -2.85
C LEU A 63 -12.15 8.48 -4.08
N LEU A 64 -11.27 9.46 -3.85
CA LEU A 64 -10.64 10.27 -4.89
C LEU A 64 -9.45 9.57 -5.57
N LEU A 65 -8.91 8.51 -4.97
CA LEU A 65 -7.70 7.81 -5.42
C LEU A 65 -7.87 7.31 -6.85
N VAL A 66 -8.95 6.57 -7.09
CA VAL A 66 -9.27 5.96 -8.38
C VAL A 66 -9.36 7.00 -9.50
N PRO A 67 -10.24 8.02 -9.43
CA PRO A 67 -10.36 8.99 -10.51
C PRO A 67 -9.06 9.77 -10.73
N VAL A 68 -8.33 10.13 -9.67
CA VAL A 68 -7.08 10.89 -9.79
C VAL A 68 -5.96 10.03 -10.40
N PHE A 69 -5.79 8.79 -9.94
CA PHE A 69 -4.82 7.86 -10.50
C PHE A 69 -5.06 7.63 -11.99
N PHE A 70 -6.32 7.44 -12.39
CA PHE A 70 -6.64 7.26 -13.81
C PHE A 70 -6.41 8.53 -14.62
N ALA A 71 -6.77 9.70 -14.10
CA ALA A 71 -6.48 10.97 -14.76
C ALA A 71 -4.96 11.15 -14.98
N LEU A 72 -4.15 10.88 -13.97
CA LEU A 72 -2.68 10.90 -14.06
C LEU A 72 -2.17 9.91 -15.10
N ARG A 73 -2.67 8.67 -15.07
CA ARG A 73 -2.26 7.63 -16.02
C ARG A 73 -2.62 8.00 -17.45
N VAL A 74 -3.81 8.51 -17.70
CA VAL A 74 -4.25 8.99 -19.03
C VAL A 74 -3.37 10.16 -19.48
N ALA A 75 -3.14 11.14 -18.62
CA ALA A 75 -2.30 12.29 -18.94
C ALA A 75 -0.88 11.87 -19.37
N ILE A 76 -0.24 10.96 -18.63
CA ILE A 76 1.10 10.45 -18.96
C ILE A 76 1.12 9.78 -20.34
N HIS A 77 0.12 8.96 -20.67
CA HIS A 77 0.08 8.29 -21.97
C HIS A 77 -0.24 9.25 -23.12
N LEU A 78 -1.04 10.30 -22.88
CA LEU A 78 -1.32 11.33 -23.89
C LEU A 78 -0.12 12.25 -24.15
N LEU A 79 0.72 12.50 -23.13
CA LEU A 79 1.96 13.27 -23.27
C LEU A 79 3.02 12.53 -24.08
N HIS A 80 3.04 11.19 -24.05
CA HIS A 80 4.01 10.40 -24.82
C HIS A 80 3.56 10.22 -26.27
N PRO A 81 4.32 10.71 -27.28
CA PRO A 81 3.84 10.82 -28.66
C PRO A 81 3.51 9.46 -29.30
N THR A 82 4.24 8.40 -28.96
CA THR A 82 3.94 7.04 -29.47
C THR A 82 2.72 6.41 -28.80
N HIS A 83 2.49 6.65 -27.51
CA HIS A 83 1.33 6.10 -26.78
C HIS A 83 0.06 6.84 -27.14
N ARG A 84 0.14 8.16 -27.33
CA ARG A 84 -0.94 8.95 -27.88
C ARG A 84 -1.41 8.37 -29.22
N ARG A 85 -0.50 8.04 -30.14
CA ARG A 85 -0.84 7.41 -31.41
C ARG A 85 -1.49 6.03 -31.22
N GLN A 86 -1.00 5.22 -30.29
CA GLN A 86 -1.57 3.90 -29.98
C GLN A 86 -3.00 4.00 -29.44
N ILE A 87 -3.23 4.88 -28.46
CA ILE A 87 -4.55 5.12 -27.87
C ILE A 87 -5.53 5.65 -28.93
N LEU A 88 -5.10 6.62 -29.75
CA LEU A 88 -5.90 7.14 -30.86
C LEU A 88 -6.13 6.10 -31.96
N ALA A 89 -5.29 5.06 -32.05
CA ALA A 89 -5.50 3.92 -32.93
C ALA A 89 -6.35 2.80 -32.30
N GLY A 90 -6.89 2.99 -31.08
CA GLY A 90 -7.67 1.99 -30.36
C GLY A 90 -6.84 0.84 -29.79
N THR A 91 -5.52 1.01 -29.67
CA THR A 91 -4.58 -0.01 -29.16
C THR A 91 -4.02 0.39 -27.79
N CYS A 92 -3.81 -0.61 -26.94
CA CYS A 92 -3.38 -0.37 -25.56
C CYS A 92 -1.85 -0.30 -25.44
N PRO A 93 -1.29 0.82 -24.92
CA PRO A 93 0.14 0.91 -24.65
C PRO A 93 0.54 -0.07 -23.55
N ASN A 94 1.61 -0.83 -23.78
CA ASN A 94 2.11 -1.85 -22.85
C ASN A 94 3.10 -1.28 -21.81
N ALA A 95 3.10 0.04 -21.60
CA ALA A 95 4.03 0.69 -20.69
C ALA A 95 3.45 0.77 -19.28
N ARG A 96 4.22 0.30 -18.29
CA ARG A 96 3.90 0.42 -16.85
C ARG A 96 4.63 1.63 -16.29
N TYR A 97 4.00 2.81 -16.31
CA TYR A 97 4.58 4.01 -15.70
C TYR A 97 4.13 4.23 -14.26
N LEU A 98 2.91 3.80 -13.95
CA LEU A 98 2.30 3.91 -12.64
C LEU A 98 1.66 2.59 -12.25
N SER A 99 1.73 2.27 -10.97
CA SER A 99 1.10 1.11 -10.36
C SER A 99 0.18 1.58 -9.25
N LEU A 100 -1.04 1.08 -9.27
CA LEU A 100 -2.10 1.49 -8.35
C LEU A 100 -1.81 1.01 -6.92
N ASP A 101 -1.19 -0.16 -6.78
CA ASP A 101 -0.82 -0.75 -5.48
C ASP A 101 0.23 0.11 -4.77
N TRP A 102 1.24 0.56 -5.52
CA TRP A 102 2.27 1.46 -4.97
C TRP A 102 1.72 2.87 -4.71
N PHE A 103 0.75 3.32 -5.51
CA PHE A 103 0.06 4.59 -5.27
C PHE A 103 -0.80 4.55 -3.99
N SER A 104 -1.56 3.47 -3.74
CA SER A 104 -2.33 3.31 -2.49
C SER A 104 -1.42 3.13 -1.27
N MET A 105 -0.30 2.41 -1.43
CA MET A 105 0.73 2.32 -0.38
C MET A 105 1.22 3.70 0.06
N GLY A 106 1.36 4.64 -0.88
CA GLY A 106 1.71 6.04 -0.60
C GLY A 106 0.77 6.73 0.41
N ILE A 107 -0.51 6.36 0.41
CA ILE A 107 -1.55 6.84 1.35
C ILE A 107 -1.50 6.10 2.68
N LEU A 108 -1.17 4.80 2.67
CA LEU A 108 -1.03 4.03 3.90
C LEU A 108 0.19 4.47 4.71
N ALA A 109 1.30 4.71 4.02
CA ALA A 109 2.59 5.01 4.64
C ALA A 109 2.56 6.29 5.48
N THR A 110 1.71 7.26 5.14
CA THR A 110 1.53 8.51 5.91
C THR A 110 0.95 8.28 7.30
N GLY A 111 0.27 7.15 7.50
CA GLY A 111 -0.22 6.68 8.78
C GLY A 111 0.71 5.74 9.55
N LEU A 112 1.79 5.28 8.92
CA LEU A 112 2.67 4.28 9.49
C LEU A 112 3.29 4.70 10.83
N PRO A 113 3.70 5.98 11.03
CA PRO A 113 4.21 6.41 12.34
C PRO A 113 3.24 6.17 13.51
N LEU A 114 1.93 6.37 13.31
CA LEU A 114 0.92 6.08 14.33
C LEU A 114 0.81 4.59 14.61
N ALA A 115 0.87 3.77 13.55
CA ALA A 115 0.82 2.32 13.69
C ALA A 115 2.04 1.77 14.47
N LEU A 116 3.19 2.45 14.36
CA LEU A 116 4.44 2.13 15.03
C LEU A 116 4.56 2.68 16.45
N GLN A 117 3.59 3.46 16.93
CA GLN A 117 3.59 3.98 18.30
C GLN A 117 3.65 2.81 19.31
N ASP A 118 2.87 1.75 19.07
CA ASP A 118 3.06 0.44 19.69
C ASP A 118 4.10 -0.36 18.92
N PHE A 119 5.38 -0.06 19.15
CA PHE A 119 6.48 -0.61 18.35
C PHE A 119 6.75 -2.10 18.62
N GLY A 120 6.56 -2.53 19.86
CA GLY A 120 6.79 -3.89 20.32
C GLY A 120 6.08 -4.96 19.47
N PRO A 121 4.75 -4.87 19.26
CA PRO A 121 4.01 -5.83 18.45
C PRO A 121 4.56 -5.94 17.03
N TRP A 122 4.93 -4.79 16.43
CA TRP A 122 5.50 -4.75 15.08
C TRP A 122 6.86 -5.46 15.03
N ILE A 123 7.77 -5.20 15.98
CA ILE A 123 9.06 -5.91 16.06
C ILE A 123 8.84 -7.41 16.24
N GLY A 124 7.99 -7.81 17.18
CA GLY A 124 7.75 -9.21 17.50
C GLY A 124 7.27 -10.00 16.29
N MET A 125 6.27 -9.46 15.57
CA MET A 125 5.77 -10.04 14.34
C MET A 125 6.86 -10.16 13.26
N ASN A 126 7.62 -9.08 13.01
CA ASN A 126 8.66 -9.09 11.99
C ASN A 126 9.82 -10.02 12.34
N ALA A 127 10.18 -10.16 13.62
CA ALA A 127 11.19 -11.12 14.08
C ALA A 127 10.76 -12.57 13.78
N VAL A 128 9.48 -12.90 14.04
CA VAL A 128 8.91 -14.21 13.69
C VAL A 128 8.92 -14.43 12.18
N PHE A 129 8.59 -13.43 11.38
CA PHE A 129 8.63 -13.54 9.91
C PHE A 129 10.06 -13.72 9.40
N ILE A 130 11.02 -12.93 9.87
CA ILE A 130 12.43 -13.05 9.47
C ILE A 130 12.95 -14.45 9.81
N ALA A 131 12.74 -14.90 11.05
CA ALA A 131 13.19 -16.21 11.51
C ALA A 131 12.50 -17.36 10.75
N GLY A 132 11.18 -17.34 10.65
CA GLY A 132 10.40 -18.47 10.16
C GLY A 132 10.16 -18.50 8.65
N VAL A 133 10.24 -17.35 7.96
CA VAL A 133 10.07 -17.27 6.51
C VAL A 133 11.40 -17.27 5.76
N PHE A 134 12.38 -16.52 6.27
CA PHE A 134 13.64 -16.30 5.56
C PHE A 134 14.80 -17.15 6.09
N LEU A 135 14.94 -17.32 7.41
CA LEU A 135 16.11 -17.99 7.99
C LEU A 135 15.92 -19.50 8.15
N ALA A 136 14.94 -19.95 8.92
CA ALA A 136 14.73 -21.35 9.27
C ALA A 136 14.49 -22.27 8.06
N PRO A 137 13.69 -21.87 7.03
CA PRO A 137 13.44 -22.74 5.88
C PRO A 137 14.70 -23.06 5.06
N ARG A 138 15.76 -22.24 5.13
CA ARG A 138 17.01 -22.45 4.36
C ARG A 138 17.75 -23.72 4.75
N ALA A 139 17.63 -24.15 6.00
CA ALA A 139 18.26 -25.38 6.50
C ALA A 139 17.34 -26.61 6.39
N MET A 140 16.15 -26.47 5.81
CA MET A 140 15.11 -27.49 5.86
C MET A 140 14.79 -28.08 4.48
N ARG A 141 14.25 -29.30 4.49
CA ARG A 141 13.68 -29.91 3.27
C ARG A 141 12.48 -29.09 2.77
N PRO A 142 12.23 -28.99 1.45
CA PRO A 142 11.21 -28.10 0.87
C PRO A 142 9.81 -28.22 1.49
N ARG A 143 9.35 -29.46 1.74
CA ARG A 143 8.03 -29.71 2.35
C ARG A 143 7.92 -29.18 3.78
N ARG A 144 8.97 -29.38 4.60
CA ARG A 144 9.02 -28.86 5.98
C ARG A 144 9.20 -27.35 6.00
N GLY A 145 10.04 -26.82 5.11
CA GLY A 145 10.23 -25.37 4.94
C GLY A 145 8.92 -24.66 4.64
N ARG A 146 8.07 -25.20 3.75
CA ARG A 146 6.74 -24.63 3.46
C ARG A 146 5.84 -24.59 4.71
N VAL A 147 5.80 -25.67 5.48
CA VAL A 147 5.01 -25.71 6.73
C VAL A 147 5.52 -24.65 7.70
N VAL A 148 6.84 -24.56 7.90
CA VAL A 148 7.46 -23.56 8.80
C VAL A 148 7.14 -22.13 8.37
N LYS A 149 7.21 -21.83 7.07
CA LYS A 149 6.80 -20.51 6.52
C LYS A 149 5.35 -20.19 6.88
N LEU A 150 4.42 -21.11 6.62
CA LEU A 150 2.99 -20.90 6.91
C LEU A 150 2.72 -20.72 8.41
N THR A 151 3.34 -21.55 9.25
CA THR A 151 3.20 -21.44 10.71
C THR A 151 3.82 -20.16 11.24
N ALA A 152 4.90 -19.66 10.63
CA ALA A 152 5.52 -18.39 11.01
C ALA A 152 4.63 -17.20 10.62
N ILE A 153 4.01 -17.24 9.44
CA ILE A 153 3.05 -16.20 9.01
C ILE A 153 1.87 -16.17 9.99
N ALA A 154 1.23 -17.31 10.23
CA ALA A 154 0.11 -17.39 11.17
C ALA A 154 0.53 -16.98 12.60
N GLY A 155 1.69 -17.49 13.07
CA GLY A 155 2.22 -17.19 14.40
C GLY A 155 2.57 -15.72 14.60
N GLY A 156 3.16 -15.06 13.59
CA GLY A 156 3.45 -13.63 13.66
C GLY A 156 2.19 -12.77 13.70
N ILE A 157 1.16 -13.13 12.92
CA ILE A 157 -0.15 -12.45 12.96
C ILE A 157 -0.80 -12.63 14.33
N VAL A 158 -0.84 -13.86 14.86
CA VAL A 158 -1.41 -14.14 16.18
C VAL A 158 -0.65 -13.40 17.28
N LEU A 159 0.68 -13.39 17.22
CA LEU A 159 1.52 -12.65 18.16
C LEU A 159 1.20 -11.15 18.12
N PHE A 160 1.12 -10.55 16.92
CA PHE A 160 0.78 -9.14 16.75
C PHE A 160 -0.58 -8.82 17.36
N LEU A 161 -1.62 -9.59 16.99
CA LEU A 161 -2.98 -9.36 17.46
C LEU A 161 -3.10 -9.53 18.97
N TYR A 162 -2.46 -10.56 19.53
CA TYR A 162 -2.47 -10.77 20.98
C TYR A 162 -1.69 -9.68 21.72
N ALA A 163 -0.50 -9.30 21.24
CA ALA A 163 0.30 -8.25 21.85
C ALA A 163 -0.41 -6.88 21.81
N LYS A 164 -1.10 -6.57 20.70
CA LYS A 164 -1.76 -5.28 20.48
C LYS A 164 -3.17 -5.19 21.07
N TYR A 165 -3.95 -6.25 20.99
CA TYR A 165 -5.38 -6.25 21.32
C TYR A 165 -5.78 -7.23 22.43
N GLY A 166 -4.87 -8.09 22.89
CA GLY A 166 -5.19 -9.13 23.87
C GLY A 166 -5.74 -8.59 25.19
N ALA A 167 -5.39 -7.36 25.57
CA ALA A 167 -5.93 -6.69 26.76
C ALA A 167 -7.43 -6.37 26.65
N LEU A 168 -8.00 -6.33 25.44
CA LEU A 168 -9.44 -6.11 25.21
C LEU A 168 -10.27 -7.38 25.42
N VAL A 169 -9.63 -8.55 25.52
CA VAL A 169 -10.30 -9.84 25.66
C VAL A 169 -10.17 -10.30 27.12
N PRO A 170 -11.23 -10.20 27.94
CA PRO A 170 -11.14 -10.41 29.39
C PRO A 170 -10.80 -11.86 29.80
N LEU A 171 -10.95 -12.83 28.88
CA LEU A 171 -10.64 -14.24 29.13
C LEU A 171 -9.13 -14.56 28.95
N LEU A 172 -8.37 -13.67 28.28
CA LEU A 172 -6.96 -13.89 28.01
C LEU A 172 -6.07 -13.24 29.08
N PRO A 173 -4.90 -13.82 29.40
CA PRO A 173 -3.93 -13.18 30.27
C PRO A 173 -3.45 -11.85 29.66
N ALA A 174 -3.07 -10.90 30.51
CA ALA A 174 -2.57 -9.61 30.06
C ALA A 174 -1.31 -9.80 29.17
N PRO A 175 -1.27 -9.23 27.95
CA PRO A 175 -0.18 -9.48 27.01
C PRO A 175 1.21 -9.15 27.55
N GLY A 176 1.34 -8.08 28.36
CA GLY A 176 2.59 -7.71 29.01
C GLY A 176 3.16 -8.78 29.95
N LEU A 177 2.32 -9.68 30.50
CA LEU A 177 2.78 -10.79 31.34
C LEU A 177 3.29 -11.98 30.51
N VAL A 178 2.77 -12.15 29.29
CA VAL A 178 3.06 -13.33 28.46
C VAL A 178 4.16 -13.06 27.45
N VAL A 179 4.10 -11.93 26.75
CA VAL A 179 5.05 -11.56 25.69
C VAL A 179 5.95 -10.37 26.07
N GLY A 180 5.81 -9.86 27.30
CA GLY A 180 6.74 -8.90 27.90
C GLY A 180 6.94 -7.64 27.04
N PRO A 181 8.19 -7.26 26.72
CA PRO A 181 8.49 -6.09 25.89
C PRO A 181 7.81 -6.07 24.52
N ILE A 182 7.44 -7.22 23.97
CA ILE A 182 6.70 -7.26 22.69
C ILE A 182 5.32 -6.61 22.85
N ALA A 183 4.70 -6.65 24.02
CA ALA A 183 3.42 -5.97 24.25
C ALA A 183 3.56 -4.55 24.81
N THR A 184 4.70 -4.20 25.41
CA THR A 184 4.84 -2.96 26.18
C THR A 184 5.80 -1.93 25.58
N LEU A 185 6.64 -2.33 24.62
CA LEU A 185 7.56 -1.40 23.97
C LEU A 185 6.80 -0.43 23.08
N GLN A 186 6.91 0.86 23.40
CA GLN A 186 6.27 1.95 22.68
C GLN A 186 7.30 3.01 22.28
N LEU A 187 7.02 3.70 21.17
CA LEU A 187 7.73 4.94 20.83
C LEU A 187 7.22 6.06 21.74
N THR A 188 8.13 6.95 22.12
CA THR A 188 7.75 8.15 22.87
C THR A 188 6.93 9.10 21.99
N ASP A 189 6.03 9.89 22.58
CA ASP A 189 5.22 10.87 21.84
C ASP A 189 6.06 11.85 21.00
N PRO A 190 7.20 12.38 21.50
CA PRO A 190 8.08 13.22 20.67
C PRO A 190 8.61 12.49 19.44
N THR A 191 9.00 11.21 19.58
CA THR A 191 9.47 10.39 18.45
C THR A 191 8.36 10.18 17.42
N THR A 192 7.16 9.84 17.88
CA THR A 192 6.00 9.63 16.99
C THR A 192 5.61 10.90 16.25
N THR A 193 5.61 12.04 16.96
CA THR A 193 5.31 13.36 16.37
C THR A 193 6.34 13.75 15.32
N TRP A 194 7.63 13.54 15.62
CA TRP A 194 8.71 13.80 14.66
C TRP A 194 8.60 12.90 13.42
N LEU A 195 8.35 11.60 13.59
CA LEU A 195 8.14 10.68 12.47
C LEU A 195 6.93 11.09 11.62
N LEU A 196 5.84 11.54 12.26
CA LEU A 196 4.68 12.08 11.56
C LEU A 196 5.04 13.32 10.74
N ALA A 197 5.78 14.28 11.31
CA ALA A 197 6.21 15.49 10.59
C ALA A 197 7.09 15.15 9.38
N VAL A 198 8.02 14.22 9.54
CA VAL A 198 8.92 13.76 8.48
C VAL A 198 8.14 13.09 7.34
N VAL A 199 7.32 12.09 7.66
CA VAL A 199 6.57 11.32 6.65
C VAL A 199 5.46 12.15 6.00
N ASN A 200 4.84 13.07 6.74
CA ASN A 200 3.77 13.94 6.22
C ASN A 200 4.26 15.30 5.68
N SER A 201 5.55 15.42 5.38
CA SER A 201 6.09 16.59 4.67
C SER A 201 6.02 16.38 3.16
N LEU A 202 5.66 17.42 2.41
CA LEU A 202 5.51 17.32 0.95
C LEU A 202 6.84 17.05 0.24
N VAL A 203 7.96 17.53 0.79
CA VAL A 203 9.29 17.35 0.18
C VAL A 203 9.94 16.03 0.62
N VAL A 204 9.94 15.72 1.91
CA VAL A 204 10.69 14.57 2.45
C VAL A 204 9.84 13.30 2.44
N GLY A 205 8.54 13.42 2.72
CA GLY A 205 7.61 12.29 2.78
C GLY A 205 7.61 11.41 1.53
N PRO A 206 7.34 11.96 0.33
CA PRO A 206 7.36 11.20 -0.92
C PRO A 206 8.68 10.47 -1.19
N VAL A 207 9.82 11.06 -0.80
CA VAL A 207 11.15 10.45 -0.97
C VAL A 207 11.32 9.24 -0.06
N ILE A 208 10.98 9.39 1.23
CA ILE A 208 11.06 8.31 2.21
C ILE A 208 10.11 7.18 1.83
N VAL A 209 8.86 7.51 1.50
CA VAL A 209 7.85 6.51 1.15
C VAL A 209 8.21 5.80 -0.16
N GLY A 210 8.77 6.51 -1.15
CA GLY A 210 9.32 5.91 -2.36
C GLY A 210 10.45 4.93 -2.07
N ALA A 211 11.39 5.29 -1.20
CA ALA A 211 12.49 4.41 -0.78
C ALA A 211 11.98 3.16 -0.04
N VAL A 212 11.04 3.33 0.90
CA VAL A 212 10.37 2.23 1.60
C VAL A 212 9.65 1.32 0.60
N GLY A 213 8.98 1.90 -0.40
CA GLY A 213 8.31 1.15 -1.46
C GLY A 213 9.28 0.27 -2.23
N VAL A 214 10.45 0.80 -2.62
CA VAL A 214 11.49 -0.01 -3.28
C VAL A 214 11.94 -1.16 -2.37
N VAL A 215 12.26 -0.89 -1.11
CA VAL A 215 12.68 -1.94 -0.17
C VAL A 215 11.60 -3.02 -0.06
N MET A 216 10.34 -2.63 0.10
CA MET A 216 9.20 -3.56 0.17
C MET A 216 9.04 -4.35 -1.13
N ASN A 217 9.13 -3.71 -2.30
CA ASN A 217 9.06 -4.38 -3.59
C ASN A 217 10.13 -5.47 -3.72
N HIS A 218 11.36 -5.18 -3.29
CA HIS A 218 12.44 -6.17 -3.30
C HIS A 218 12.20 -7.30 -2.30
N VAL A 219 11.76 -6.99 -1.07
CA VAL A 219 11.50 -8.01 -0.04
C VAL A 219 10.36 -8.92 -0.45
N LEU A 220 9.23 -8.37 -0.89
CA LEU A 220 8.01 -9.12 -1.21
C LEU A 220 8.15 -10.00 -2.46
N THR A 221 9.09 -9.69 -3.35
CA THR A 221 9.36 -10.45 -4.58
C THR A 221 10.50 -11.44 -4.43
N ARG A 222 11.03 -11.62 -3.21
CA ARG A 222 12.02 -12.64 -2.90
C ARG A 222 11.45 -14.04 -3.14
N PRO A 223 12.26 -14.99 -3.67
CA PRO A 223 11.87 -16.40 -3.82
C PRO A 223 11.32 -17.00 -2.52
N GLU A 224 11.90 -16.60 -1.39
CA GLU A 224 11.46 -17.06 -0.08
C GLU A 224 9.97 -16.81 0.21
N LEU A 225 9.38 -15.76 -0.37
CA LEU A 225 7.95 -15.45 -0.28
C LEU A 225 7.15 -15.94 -1.48
N THR A 226 7.66 -15.77 -2.71
CA THR A 226 6.94 -16.15 -3.94
C THR A 226 6.80 -17.66 -4.13
N ASP A 227 7.53 -18.48 -3.37
CA ASP A 227 7.33 -19.94 -3.34
C ASP A 227 5.98 -20.36 -2.69
N LEU A 228 5.29 -19.43 -2.02
CA LEU A 228 3.97 -19.67 -1.45
C LEU A 228 2.88 -19.42 -2.50
N PRO A 229 1.94 -20.35 -2.73
CA PRO A 229 1.03 -20.30 -3.86
C PRO A 229 0.11 -19.07 -3.86
N PHE A 230 -0.29 -18.58 -2.69
CA PHE A 230 -1.12 -17.37 -2.58
C PHE A 230 -0.31 -16.09 -2.84
N VAL A 231 0.96 -16.05 -2.43
CA VAL A 231 1.85 -14.89 -2.67
C VAL A 231 2.24 -14.83 -4.14
N ALA A 232 2.55 -15.98 -4.76
CA ALA A 232 2.85 -16.09 -6.18
C ALA A 232 1.70 -15.55 -7.07
N HIS A 233 0.45 -15.74 -6.62
CA HIS A 233 -0.72 -15.27 -7.35
C HIS A 233 -0.98 -13.78 -7.14
N ALA A 234 -0.74 -13.27 -5.92
CA ALA A 234 -0.95 -11.86 -5.57
C ALA A 234 0.16 -10.94 -6.09
N MET A 235 1.42 -11.39 -6.08
CA MET A 235 2.59 -10.65 -6.55
C MET A 235 3.43 -11.51 -7.51
N PRO A 236 2.96 -11.69 -8.76
CA PRO A 236 3.59 -12.63 -9.70
C PRO A 236 4.95 -12.15 -10.20
N ARG A 237 5.20 -10.83 -10.23
CA ARG A 237 6.47 -10.24 -10.70
C ARG A 237 6.76 -8.94 -9.98
N ARG A 238 8.05 -8.65 -9.86
CA ARG A 238 8.56 -7.38 -9.35
C ARG A 238 8.26 -6.25 -10.33
N ASP A 239 7.72 -5.14 -9.82
CA ASP A 239 7.59 -3.91 -10.59
C ASP A 239 8.95 -3.20 -10.70
N PRO A 240 9.22 -2.47 -11.79
CA PRO A 240 10.46 -1.70 -11.91
C PRO A 240 10.57 -0.64 -10.80
N ASP A 241 11.76 -0.46 -10.22
CA ASP A 241 11.94 0.45 -9.07
C ASP A 241 11.50 1.89 -9.39
N ALA A 242 11.71 2.37 -10.61
CA ALA A 242 11.24 3.68 -11.05
C ALA A 242 9.71 3.82 -10.97
N VAL A 243 8.96 2.76 -11.29
CA VAL A 243 7.49 2.74 -11.20
C VAL A 243 7.05 2.78 -9.75
N VAL A 244 7.72 2.00 -8.90
CA VAL A 244 7.45 1.95 -7.46
C VAL A 244 7.67 3.31 -6.82
N VAL A 245 8.85 3.91 -7.03
CA VAL A 245 9.20 5.23 -6.49
C VAL A 245 8.22 6.29 -6.98
N ALA A 246 7.97 6.37 -8.29
CA ALA A 246 7.08 7.37 -8.85
C ALA A 246 5.65 7.23 -8.32
N SER A 247 5.12 6.00 -8.27
CA SER A 247 3.75 5.75 -7.81
C SER A 247 3.59 6.03 -6.32
N ALA A 248 4.52 5.55 -5.50
CA ALA A 248 4.49 5.77 -4.05
C ALA A 248 4.67 7.25 -3.70
N ALA A 249 5.62 7.95 -4.34
CA ALA A 249 5.82 9.38 -4.14
C ALA A 249 4.59 10.20 -4.55
N LEU A 250 4.00 9.90 -5.72
CA LEU A 250 2.79 10.58 -6.19
C LEU A 250 1.58 10.27 -5.29
N GLY A 251 1.44 9.04 -4.81
CA GLY A 251 0.39 8.65 -3.87
C GLY A 251 0.48 9.39 -2.54
N THR A 252 1.70 9.53 -2.00
CA THR A 252 1.95 10.34 -0.80
C THR A 252 1.65 11.81 -1.04
N ALA A 253 2.15 12.41 -2.13
CA ALA A 253 1.87 13.80 -2.46
C ALA A 253 0.37 14.05 -2.65
N PHE A 254 -0.33 13.13 -3.34
CA PHE A 254 -1.78 13.17 -3.50
C PHE A 254 -2.51 13.20 -2.15
N TYR A 255 -2.16 12.29 -1.23
CA TYR A 255 -2.78 12.28 0.10
C TYR A 255 -2.56 13.59 0.85
N LEU A 256 -1.32 14.11 0.85
CA LEU A 256 -0.99 15.37 1.52
C LEU A 256 -1.74 16.56 0.91
N LEU A 257 -1.95 16.58 -0.41
CA LEU A 257 -2.76 17.60 -1.06
C LEU A 257 -4.24 17.50 -0.71
N VAL A 258 -4.78 16.28 -0.56
CA VAL A 258 -6.16 16.08 -0.07
C VAL A 258 -6.30 16.59 1.36
N VAL A 259 -5.34 16.28 2.23
CA VAL A 259 -5.30 16.79 3.62
C VAL A 259 -5.22 18.31 3.62
N ALA A 260 -4.35 18.91 2.81
CA ALA A 260 -4.20 20.36 2.70
C ALA A 260 -5.47 21.03 2.17
N ALA A 261 -6.13 20.45 1.18
CA ALA A 261 -7.39 20.98 0.65
C ALA A 261 -8.52 20.93 1.70
N ALA A 262 -8.55 19.90 2.55
CA ALA A 262 -9.57 19.73 3.57
C ALA A 262 -9.31 20.53 4.86
N THR A 263 -8.04 20.75 5.22
CA THR A 263 -7.64 21.36 6.50
C THR A 263 -7.05 22.76 6.37
N GLY A 264 -6.64 23.17 5.17
CA GLY A 264 -5.87 24.38 4.92
C GLY A 264 -4.41 24.31 5.38
N GLN A 265 -3.93 23.16 5.85
CA GLN A 265 -2.58 22.98 6.39
C GLN A 265 -1.74 22.05 5.53
N LEU A 266 -0.51 22.46 5.24
CA LEU A 266 0.45 21.68 4.47
C LEU A 266 1.85 21.86 5.05
N ALA A 267 2.45 20.77 5.52
CA ALA A 267 3.85 20.76 5.91
C ALA A 267 4.72 20.58 4.66
N LEU A 268 5.57 21.56 4.37
CA LEU A 268 6.56 21.44 3.27
C LEU A 268 7.79 20.65 3.73
N LEU A 269 8.25 20.93 4.95
CA LEU A 269 9.39 20.31 5.63
C LEU A 269 8.96 19.91 7.05
N PRO A 270 9.64 18.93 7.68
CA PRO A 270 9.38 18.50 9.05
C PRO A 270 9.60 19.58 10.10
#